data_AF-A0A354XKU1-F1
#
_entry.id   AF-A0A354XKU1-F1
#
_cell.length_a   1.000
_cell.length_b   1.000
_cell.length_c   1.000
_cell.angle_alpha   90.00
_cell.angle_beta   90.00
_cell.angle_gamma   90.00
#
_symmetry.space_group_name_H-M   'P 1'
#
loop_
_entity.id
_entity.type
_entity.pdbx_description
1 polymer ?
#
loop_
_entity_poly.entity_id
_entity_poly.type
_entity_poly.pdbx_seq_one_letter_code
_entity_poly.pdbx_strand_id
1 'polypeptide(L)'
;KNNTDRKAREGLYPTKGKEDVTSFAMGGSPTLTFPRIQGADVAGRVVSVGEGGDPRRIGERGLLDFNLYADERRDINLTPDYY
;
A
#
# COMPACT_ATOMS: atom_id res chain seq x y z
N LYS A 1 -17.71 5.87 8.24
CA LYS A 1 -16.75 4.76 8.02
C LYS A 1 -15.73 5.20 6.96
N ASN A 2 -14.49 5.45 7.38
CA ASN A 2 -13.37 5.96 6.57
C ASN A 2 -12.60 4.80 5.92
N ASN A 3 -13.05 4.26 4.79
CA ASN A 3 -12.11 3.46 4.01
C ASN A 3 -11.32 4.40 3.09
N THR A 4 -10.03 4.58 3.41
CA THR A 4 -9.05 5.34 2.62
C THR A 4 -8.97 4.79 1.19
N ASP A 5 -9.04 3.48 1.01
CA ASP A 5 -9.02 2.83 -0.31
C ASP A 5 -10.20 3.25 -1.18
N ARG A 6 -11.39 3.44 -0.58
CA ARG A 6 -12.58 3.90 -1.30
C ARG A 6 -12.41 5.34 -1.77
N LYS A 7 -11.90 6.22 -0.90
CA LYS A 7 -11.66 7.63 -1.23
C LYS A 7 -10.59 7.78 -2.30
N ALA A 8 -9.55 6.94 -2.28
CA ALA A 8 -8.57 6.86 -3.35
C ALA A 8 -9.23 6.41 -4.67
N ARG A 9 -9.99 5.32 -4.66
CA ARG A 9 -10.68 4.82 -5.87
C ARG A 9 -11.62 5.84 -6.50
N GLU A 10 -12.41 6.52 -5.67
CA GLU A 10 -13.40 7.52 -6.12
C GLU A 10 -12.77 8.91 -6.33
N GLY A 11 -11.48 9.07 -6.00
CA GLY A 11 -10.75 10.33 -6.11
C GLY A 11 -11.24 11.46 -5.19
N LEU A 12 -11.91 11.14 -4.08
CA LEU A 12 -12.54 12.11 -3.18
C LEU A 12 -11.56 12.83 -2.24
N TYR A 13 -10.38 13.21 -2.75
CA TYR A 13 -9.45 14.10 -2.04
C TYR A 13 -9.62 15.52 -2.61
N PRO A 14 -10.33 16.41 -1.91
CA PRO A 14 -10.52 17.79 -2.37
C PRO A 14 -9.19 18.52 -2.36
N THR A 15 -8.90 19.27 -3.42
CA THR A 15 -7.87 20.30 -3.41
C THR A 15 -8.50 21.61 -2.94
N LYS A 16 -7.78 22.43 -2.16
CA LYS A 16 -8.34 23.69 -1.64
C LYS A 16 -8.89 24.54 -2.80
N GLY A 17 -10.19 24.85 -2.76
CA GLY A 17 -10.84 25.77 -3.69
C GLY A 17 -11.36 25.18 -5.01
N LYS A 18 -11.42 23.85 -5.17
CA LYS A 18 -12.10 23.22 -6.32
C LYS A 18 -13.01 22.08 -5.87
N GLU A 19 -14.28 22.15 -6.25
CA GLU A 19 -15.26 21.07 -6.06
C GLU A 19 -15.00 19.87 -6.99
N ASP A 20 -14.15 20.06 -8.01
CA ASP A 20 -13.72 19.01 -8.92
C ASP A 20 -12.64 18.11 -8.29
N VAL A 21 -13.03 16.85 -8.11
CA VAL A 21 -12.20 15.70 -7.74
C VAL A 21 -10.91 15.66 -8.59
N THR A 22 -9.77 15.97 -7.98
CA THR A 22 -8.45 16.05 -8.65
C THR A 22 -7.38 15.23 -7.90
N SER A 23 -7.78 14.09 -7.33
CA SER A 23 -7.00 13.32 -6.34
C SER A 23 -5.60 12.84 -6.74
N PHE A 24 -5.19 12.90 -8.01
CA PHE A 24 -3.94 12.32 -8.47
C PHE A 24 -3.03 13.27 -9.27
N ALA A 25 -3.32 14.56 -9.33
CA ALA A 25 -2.51 15.52 -10.11
C ALA A 25 -1.52 16.35 -9.26
N MET A 26 -1.10 15.83 -8.10
CA MET A 26 -0.25 16.57 -7.14
C MET A 26 1.10 17.02 -7.71
N GLY A 27 1.57 16.42 -8.82
CA GLY A 27 2.83 16.75 -9.49
C GLY A 27 2.70 17.30 -10.92
N GLY A 28 1.52 17.77 -11.34
CA GLY A 28 1.29 18.26 -12.71
C GLY A 28 1.07 17.16 -13.77
N SER A 29 1.21 15.89 -13.39
CA SER A 29 0.83 14.71 -14.15
C SER A 29 0.06 13.72 -13.26
N PRO A 30 -0.73 12.79 -13.83
CA PRO A 30 -1.44 11.78 -13.05
C PRO A 30 -0.46 10.85 -12.31
N THR A 31 -0.48 10.84 -10.99
CA THR A 31 0.32 9.95 -10.13
C THR A 31 -0.25 8.53 -10.05
N LEU A 32 -1.50 8.34 -10.47
CA LEU A 32 -2.18 7.04 -10.50
C LEU A 32 -2.83 6.81 -11.86
N THR A 33 -2.52 5.67 -12.49
CA THR A 33 -3.07 5.23 -13.79
C THR A 33 -3.85 3.92 -13.65
N PHE A 34 -4.88 3.76 -14.48
CA PHE A 34 -5.80 2.63 -14.48
C PHE A 34 -5.81 1.89 -15.82
N PRO A 35 -6.15 0.58 -15.85
CA PRO A 35 -6.62 -0.25 -14.73
C PRO A 35 -5.51 -0.65 -13.75
N ARG A 36 -5.86 -0.79 -12.47
CA ARG A 36 -4.93 -1.15 -11.38
C ARG A 36 -5.63 -1.99 -10.32
N ILE A 37 -4.95 -3.04 -9.85
CA ILE A 37 -5.37 -3.82 -8.67
C ILE A 37 -5.04 -2.99 -7.41
N GLN A 38 -6.03 -2.78 -6.56
CA GLN A 38 -5.93 -1.93 -5.36
C GLN A 38 -6.11 -2.75 -4.08
N GLY A 39 -5.63 -2.21 -2.96
CA GLY A 39 -5.74 -2.76 -1.61
C GLY A 39 -4.42 -2.59 -0.87
N ALA A 40 -4.43 -1.87 0.26
CA ALA A 40 -3.22 -1.66 1.07
C ALA A 40 -3.05 -2.75 2.14
N ASP A 41 -4.15 -3.23 2.71
CA ASP A 41 -4.11 -4.19 3.82
C ASP A 41 -4.43 -5.61 3.33
N VAL A 42 -3.42 -6.49 3.30
CA VAL A 42 -3.56 -7.85 2.79
C VAL A 42 -3.09 -8.87 3.81
N ALA A 43 -3.96 -9.82 4.16
CA ALA A 43 -3.63 -11.01 4.93
C ALA A 43 -3.94 -12.27 4.11
N GLY A 44 -3.10 -13.29 4.21
CA GLY A 44 -3.26 -14.49 3.39
C GLY A 44 -2.37 -15.66 3.79
N ARG A 45 -2.21 -16.61 2.87
CA ARG A 45 -1.29 -17.74 2.97
C ARG A 45 -0.33 -17.75 1.78
N VAL A 46 0.92 -18.13 2.03
CA VAL A 46 1.92 -18.30 0.96
C VAL A 46 1.58 -19.56 0.15
N VAL A 47 1.44 -19.43 -1.17
CA VAL A 47 1.12 -20.56 -2.07
C VAL A 47 2.32 -21.02 -2.90
N SER A 48 3.33 -20.16 -3.06
CA SER A 48 4.57 -20.45 -3.78
C SER A 48 5.68 -19.51 -3.31
N VAL A 49 6.92 -19.89 -3.56
CA VAL A 49 8.11 -19.05 -3.33
C VAL A 49 8.95 -19.00 -4.60
N GLY A 50 9.60 -17.86 -4.85
CA GLY A 50 10.56 -17.70 -5.95
C GLY A 50 11.95 -18.23 -5.62
N GLU A 51 12.88 -18.08 -6.56
CA GLU A 51 14.30 -18.43 -6.37
C GLU A 51 14.89 -17.74 -5.12
N GLY A 52 15.65 -18.49 -4.32
CA GLY A 52 16.21 -18.01 -3.04
C GLY A 52 15.21 -17.95 -1.88
N GLY A 53 13.92 -18.18 -2.14
CA GLY A 53 12.88 -18.27 -1.10
C GLY A 53 12.91 -19.62 -0.38
N ASP A 54 12.69 -19.62 0.94
CA ASP A 54 12.60 -20.84 1.75
C ASP A 54 11.27 -21.58 1.48
N PRO A 55 11.29 -22.80 0.91
CA PRO A 55 10.07 -23.55 0.60
C PRO A 55 9.21 -23.86 1.84
N ARG A 56 9.79 -23.87 3.04
CA ARG A 56 9.06 -24.10 4.29
C ARG A 56 8.00 -23.03 4.57
N ARG A 57 8.07 -21.89 3.88
CA ARG A 57 7.09 -20.80 4.03
C ARG A 57 5.74 -21.10 3.38
N ILE A 58 5.66 -22.05 2.45
CA ILE A 58 4.39 -22.40 1.79
C ILE A 58 3.39 -22.88 2.85
N GLY A 59 2.20 -22.29 2.86
CA GLY A 59 1.13 -22.55 3.82
C GLY A 59 1.14 -21.65 5.05
N GLU A 60 2.25 -20.95 5.35
CA GLU A 60 2.33 -19.97 6.43
C GLU A 60 1.31 -18.84 6.21
N ARG A 61 0.77 -18.31 7.31
CA ARG A 61 -0.09 -17.13 7.30
C ARG A 61 0.76 -15.88 7.48
N GLY A 62 0.41 -14.81 6.78
CA GLY A 62 1.12 -13.54 6.90
C GLY A 62 0.24 -12.34 6.59
N LEU A 63 0.69 -11.18 7.08
CA LEU A 63 0.27 -9.85 6.64
C LEU A 63 1.34 -9.34 5.67
N LEU A 64 0.94 -8.72 4.56
CA LEU A 64 1.88 -8.10 3.63
C LEU A 64 2.34 -6.75 4.19
N ASP A 65 3.66 -6.58 4.31
CA ASP A 65 4.27 -5.28 4.50
C ASP A 65 4.62 -4.69 3.13
N PHE A 66 4.01 -3.56 2.77
CA PHE A 66 4.21 -2.86 1.50
C PHE A 66 5.15 -1.65 1.61
N ASN A 67 5.78 -1.44 2.77
CA ASN A 67 6.68 -0.31 2.97
C ASN A 67 7.98 -0.47 2.17
N LEU A 68 8.49 0.65 1.68
CA LEU A 68 9.84 0.75 1.13
C LEU A 68 10.78 1.21 2.25
N TYR A 69 11.75 0.38 2.60
CA TYR A 69 12.76 0.72 3.60
C TYR A 69 13.95 1.41 2.95
N ALA A 70 14.58 2.32 3.69
CA ALA A 70 15.75 3.04 3.22
C ALA A 70 17.01 2.15 3.12
N ASP A 71 17.02 1.01 3.83
CA ASP A 71 18.14 0.08 3.93
C ASP A 71 17.66 -1.36 4.16
N GLU A 72 18.60 -2.31 4.28
CA GLU A 72 18.32 -3.75 4.42
C GLU A 72 18.07 -4.22 5.86
N ARG A 73 17.92 -3.31 6.83
CA ARG A 73 17.67 -3.70 8.22
C ARG A 73 16.37 -4.49 8.33
N ARG A 74 16.47 -5.65 8.98
CA ARG A 74 15.34 -6.59 9.17
C ARG A 74 14.61 -6.40 10.49
N ASP A 75 15.13 -5.55 11.36
CA ASP A 75 14.66 -5.26 12.70
C ASP A 75 14.02 -3.87 12.80
N ILE A 76 13.70 -3.23 11.66
CA ILE A 76 12.87 -2.03 11.67
C ILE A 76 11.53 -2.41 12.29
N ASN A 77 11.39 -2.01 13.54
CA ASN A 77 10.12 -2.04 14.22
C ASN A 77 9.43 -0.73 13.87
N LEU A 78 8.32 -0.78 13.13
CA LEU A 78 7.41 0.35 12.97
C LEU A 78 6.67 0.60 14.28
N THR A 79 7.40 0.67 15.39
CA THR A 79 6.84 1.19 16.64
C THR A 79 6.62 2.67 16.34
N PRO A 80 5.37 3.14 16.26
CA PRO A 80 5.16 4.57 16.13
C PRO A 80 5.79 5.19 17.37
N ASP A 81 6.78 6.07 17.15
CA ASP A 81 7.34 6.92 18.18
C ASP A 81 6.22 7.89 18.62
N TYR A 82 5.26 7.39 19.39
CA TYR A 82 4.31 8.18 20.16
C TYR A 82 4.99 8.59 21.45
N TYR A 83 6.04 9.41 21.34
CA TYR A 83 6.60 10.17 22.46
C TYR A 83 6.43 11.66 22.18
#